data_AF-H3NGV9-F1
#
_entry.id   AF-H3NGV9-F1
#
_cell.length_a   1.000
_cell.length_b   1.000
_cell.length_c   1.000
_cell.angle_alpha   90.00
_cell.angle_beta   90.00
_cell.angle_gamma   90.00
#
_symmetry.space_group_name_H-M   'P 1'
#
loop_
_entity.id
_entity.type
_entity.pdbx_description
1 polymer ?
#
loop_
_entity_poly.entity_id
_entity_poly.type
_entity_poly.pdbx_seq_one_letter_code
_entity_poly.pdbx_strand_id
1 'polypeptide(L)'
;MTNEIRKLLNIKDPNIHFSPDSVQEQDDIVQAFNRELNRYRIQWMNQVKYHDRRLYNKLKRYWKLFLKKEIDLNHTLQGFTLFDSLTNTGHIINYLLDQNHVFKETYRMGQNLHYALEKSDYDQFMMSLHQAINQQLAPGLRRVLRTFRKFQPYISNTFDHPTITNGPIEG
;
A
#
# COMPACT_ATOMS: atom_id res chain seq x y z
N MET A 1 16.03 -1.67 10.39
CA MET A 1 16.16 -2.13 8.99
C MET A 1 17.51 -1.71 8.39
N THR A 2 18.30 -2.62 7.80
CA THR A 2 19.66 -2.33 7.28
C THR A 2 19.64 -1.48 6.00
N ASN A 3 20.71 -0.71 5.75
CA ASN A 3 20.86 0.15 4.55
C ASN A 3 20.74 -0.63 3.21
N GLU A 4 20.98 -1.94 3.22
CA GLU A 4 20.80 -2.80 2.05
C GLU A 4 19.32 -2.99 1.70
N ILE A 5 18.45 -3.16 2.70
CA ILE A 5 17.00 -3.29 2.49
C ILE A 5 16.43 -1.97 1.93
N ARG A 6 16.93 -0.82 2.42
CA ARG A 6 16.55 0.53 1.93
C ARG A 6 16.85 0.71 0.44
N LYS A 7 18.04 0.30 0.00
CA LYS A 7 18.43 0.31 -1.43
C LYS A 7 17.57 -0.65 -2.26
N LEU A 8 17.26 -1.84 -1.74
CA LEU A 8 16.48 -2.86 -2.45
C LEU A 8 14.99 -2.50 -2.62
N LEU A 9 14.44 -1.71 -1.69
CA LEU A 9 13.08 -1.20 -1.81
C LEU A 9 12.98 0.02 -2.75
N ASN A 10 14.10 0.59 -3.23
CA ASN A 10 14.14 1.80 -4.05
C ASN A 10 13.43 2.99 -3.37
N ILE A 11 13.63 3.12 -2.05
CA ILE A 11 13.21 4.29 -1.28
C ILE A 11 14.17 5.42 -1.68
N LYS A 12 13.67 6.40 -2.43
CA LYS A 12 14.46 7.50 -3.01
C LYS A 12 14.64 8.71 -2.09
N ASP A 13 14.10 8.68 -0.88
CA ASP A 13 14.22 9.79 0.05
C ASP A 13 15.40 9.55 1.02
N PRO A 14 16.52 10.28 0.89
CA PRO A 14 17.68 10.15 1.78
C PRO A 14 17.43 10.73 3.18
N ASN A 15 16.28 11.40 3.41
CA ASN A 15 15.96 12.05 4.69
C ASN A 15 15.04 11.23 5.59
N ILE A 16 14.73 9.96 5.27
CA ILE A 16 14.05 9.12 6.25
C ILE A 16 15.10 8.60 7.24
N HIS A 17 15.20 9.30 8.37
CA HIS A 17 16.00 8.88 9.51
C HIS A 17 15.25 7.72 10.20
N PHE A 18 15.62 6.49 9.88
CA PHE A 18 15.06 5.33 10.57
C PHE A 18 15.69 5.20 11.95
N SER A 19 14.89 5.51 12.96
CA SER A 19 15.10 5.11 14.35
C SER A 19 15.15 3.57 14.43
N PRO A 20 15.87 2.97 15.40
CA PRO A 20 15.76 1.53 15.71
C PRO A 20 14.35 1.06 16.15
N ASP A 21 13.36 1.95 16.13
CA ASP A 21 12.01 1.70 16.62
C ASP A 21 11.13 1.03 15.54
N SER A 22 10.44 -0.04 15.95
CA SER A 22 9.51 -0.85 15.15
C SER A 22 8.45 -0.06 14.39
N VAL A 23 7.90 1.01 14.97
CA VAL A 23 6.87 1.86 14.35
C VAL A 23 7.39 2.44 13.03
N GLN A 24 8.62 2.92 13.02
CA GLN A 24 9.21 3.52 11.84
C GLN A 24 9.44 2.50 10.73
N GLU A 25 9.69 1.22 11.08
CA GLU A 25 9.81 0.12 10.13
C GLU A 25 8.46 -0.31 9.53
N GLN A 26 7.38 -0.31 10.33
CA GLN A 26 6.02 -0.57 9.84
C GLN A 26 5.59 0.48 8.81
N ASP A 27 5.80 1.75 9.12
CA ASP A 27 5.52 2.86 8.20
C ASP A 27 6.30 2.72 6.88
N ASP A 28 7.51 2.20 6.96
CA ASP A 28 8.39 2.02 5.81
C ASP A 28 7.90 0.94 4.86
N ILE A 29 7.43 -0.16 5.43
CA ILE A 29 6.81 -1.26 4.72
C ILE A 29 5.53 -0.76 4.02
N VAL A 30 4.69 -0.02 4.74
CA VAL A 30 3.46 0.60 4.20
C VAL A 30 3.80 1.56 3.04
N GLN A 31 4.80 2.41 3.21
CA GLN A 31 5.25 3.34 2.17
C GLN A 31 5.74 2.62 0.91
N ALA A 32 6.46 1.50 1.06
CA ALA A 32 6.90 0.69 -0.07
C ALA A 32 5.71 0.15 -0.89
N PHE A 33 4.66 -0.33 -0.23
CA PHE A 33 3.43 -0.77 -0.90
C PHE A 33 2.72 0.37 -1.62
N ASN A 34 2.49 1.47 -0.92
CA ASN A 34 1.81 2.64 -1.46
C ASN A 34 2.53 3.22 -2.68
N ARG A 35 3.87 3.21 -2.68
CA ARG A 35 4.68 3.61 -3.83
C ARG A 35 4.45 2.72 -5.04
N GLU A 36 4.48 1.39 -4.87
CA GLU A 36 4.29 0.47 -6.00
C GLU A 36 2.85 0.47 -6.51
N LEU A 37 1.87 0.60 -5.62
CA LEU A 37 0.46 0.75 -5.97
C LEU A 37 0.25 2.02 -6.81
N ASN A 38 0.78 3.16 -6.37
CA ASN A 38 0.67 4.41 -7.12
C ASN A 38 1.45 4.34 -8.45
N ARG A 39 2.61 3.70 -8.49
CA ARG A 39 3.36 3.48 -9.74
C ARG A 39 2.53 2.69 -10.74
N TYR A 40 1.93 1.58 -10.33
CA TYR A 40 1.08 0.77 -11.20
C TYR A 40 -0.16 1.55 -11.66
N ARG A 41 -0.80 2.30 -10.75
CA ARG A 41 -1.90 3.21 -11.08
C ARG A 41 -1.51 4.23 -12.15
N ILE A 42 -0.33 4.87 -12.05
CA ILE A 42 0.17 5.81 -13.07
C ILE A 42 0.34 5.11 -14.42
N GLN A 43 0.96 3.93 -14.41
CA GLN A 43 1.17 3.14 -15.63
C GLN A 43 -0.17 2.83 -16.31
N TRP A 44 -1.12 2.28 -15.56
CA TRP A 44 -2.43 1.93 -16.09
C TRP A 44 -3.23 3.16 -16.52
N MET A 45 -3.20 4.25 -15.74
CA MET A 45 -3.76 5.54 -16.11
C MET A 45 -3.23 6.01 -17.48
N ASN A 46 -1.92 5.92 -17.72
CA ASN A 46 -1.33 6.32 -18.99
C ASN A 46 -1.74 5.42 -20.16
N GLN A 47 -1.94 4.12 -19.92
CA GLN A 47 -2.43 3.18 -20.94
C GLN A 47 -3.86 3.52 -21.38
N VAL A 48 -4.74 3.92 -20.45
CA VAL A 48 -6.14 4.23 -20.77
C VAL A 48 -6.35 5.69 -21.22
N LYS A 49 -5.33 6.55 -21.13
CA LYS A 49 -5.41 8.01 -21.37
C LYS A 49 -6.09 8.42 -22.68
N TYR A 50 -5.87 7.66 -23.75
CA TYR A 50 -6.36 7.95 -25.09
C TYR A 50 -7.56 7.08 -25.51
N HIS A 51 -7.86 6.02 -24.77
CA HIS A 51 -8.94 5.06 -25.09
C HIS A 51 -10.16 5.22 -24.18
N ASP A 52 -9.95 5.60 -22.92
CA ASP A 52 -11.01 5.90 -21.96
C ASP A 52 -10.64 7.13 -21.13
N ARG A 53 -11.04 8.29 -21.65
CA ARG A 53 -10.78 9.58 -21.01
C ARG A 53 -11.51 9.71 -19.66
N ARG A 54 -12.68 9.09 -19.51
CA ARG A 54 -13.48 9.15 -18.27
C ARG A 54 -12.77 8.37 -17.18
N LEU A 55 -12.32 7.15 -17.46
CA LEU A 55 -11.55 6.35 -16.52
C LEU A 55 -10.21 7.00 -16.17
N TYR A 56 -9.47 7.52 -17.16
CA TYR A 56 -8.24 8.30 -16.93
C TYR A 56 -8.47 9.44 -15.92
N ASN A 57 -9.51 10.26 -16.12
CA ASN A 57 -9.82 11.38 -15.24
C ASN A 57 -10.17 10.92 -13.83
N LYS A 58 -10.94 9.84 -13.68
CA LYS A 58 -11.28 9.27 -12.36
C LYS A 58 -10.04 8.72 -11.65
N LEU A 59 -9.20 7.94 -12.34
CA LEU A 59 -7.93 7.42 -11.80
C LEU A 59 -6.98 8.54 -11.37
N LYS A 60 -6.95 9.64 -12.13
CA LYS A 60 -6.15 10.82 -11.82
C LYS A 60 -6.71 11.60 -10.64
N ARG A 61 -8.04 11.78 -10.56
CA ARG A 61 -8.67 12.62 -9.52
C ARG A 61 -8.70 11.94 -8.16
N TYR A 62 -9.05 10.65 -8.14
CA TYR A 62 -9.31 9.91 -6.89
C TYR A 62 -8.11 9.09 -6.42
N TRP A 63 -6.91 9.35 -6.94
CA TRP A 63 -5.72 8.54 -6.67
C TRP A 63 -5.38 8.40 -5.17
N LYS A 64 -5.63 9.44 -4.37
CA LYS A 64 -5.37 9.41 -2.92
C LYS A 64 -6.22 8.40 -2.18
N LEU A 65 -7.40 8.04 -2.71
CA LEU A 65 -8.27 7.06 -2.06
C LEU A 65 -7.63 5.67 -2.03
N PHE A 66 -6.78 5.32 -3.00
CA PHE A 66 -6.07 4.04 -3.03
C PHE A 66 -5.03 3.91 -1.92
N LEU A 67 -4.61 5.02 -1.30
CA LEU A 67 -3.61 5.04 -0.24
C LEU A 67 -4.23 5.09 1.16
N LYS A 68 -5.56 5.19 1.24
CA LYS A 68 -6.29 5.14 2.51
C LYS A 68 -6.47 3.69 2.94
N LYS A 69 -6.57 3.47 4.26
CA LYS A 69 -7.06 2.20 4.80
C LYS A 69 -8.51 2.03 4.37
N GLU A 70 -8.92 0.79 4.11
CA GLU A 70 -10.32 0.51 3.73
C GLU A 70 -11.31 0.99 4.79
N ILE A 71 -10.97 0.87 6.08
CA ILE A 71 -11.78 1.34 7.21
C ILE A 71 -11.97 2.87 7.25
N ASP A 72 -11.06 3.62 6.62
CA ASP A 72 -11.11 5.09 6.57
C ASP A 72 -11.90 5.62 5.35
N LEU A 73 -12.47 4.72 4.55
CA LEU A 73 -13.32 5.09 3.43
C LEU A 73 -14.70 5.49 3.95
N ASN A 74 -15.17 6.64 3.48
CA ASN A 74 -16.52 7.12 3.74
C ASN A 74 -17.53 6.30 2.90
N HIS A 75 -18.58 5.82 3.57
CA HIS A 75 -19.68 5.06 2.98
C HIS A 75 -21.00 5.86 2.84
N THR A 76 -21.04 7.08 3.36
CA THR A 76 -22.16 8.02 3.18
C THR A 76 -22.22 8.53 1.75
N LEU A 77 -23.41 8.46 1.15
CA LEU A 77 -23.66 8.92 -0.20
C LEU A 77 -23.58 10.45 -0.29
N GLN A 78 -22.79 10.94 -1.23
CA GLN A 78 -22.64 12.36 -1.54
C GLN A 78 -22.27 12.57 -3.02
N GLY A 79 -22.34 13.82 -3.48
CA GLY A 79 -21.96 14.19 -4.84
C GLY A 79 -20.44 14.13 -5.04
N PHE A 80 -20.00 13.57 -6.17
CA PHE A 80 -18.59 13.55 -6.57
C PHE A 80 -18.46 14.00 -8.02
N THR A 81 -17.64 15.02 -8.29
CA THR A 81 -17.56 15.74 -9.58
C THR A 81 -17.46 14.88 -10.85
N LEU A 82 -16.90 13.66 -10.80
CA LEU A 82 -16.78 12.80 -11.97
C LEU A 82 -17.80 11.67 -12.00
N PHE A 83 -18.81 11.67 -11.13
CA PHE A 83 -19.87 10.67 -11.06
C PHE A 83 -21.23 11.36 -11.16
N ASP A 84 -22.11 10.81 -12.01
CA ASP A 84 -23.41 11.41 -12.32
C ASP A 84 -24.45 11.16 -11.20
N SER A 85 -24.25 10.12 -10.39
CA SER A 85 -25.10 9.78 -9.25
C SER A 85 -24.38 9.98 -7.92
N LEU A 86 -25.15 10.11 -6.84
CA LEU A 86 -24.60 10.05 -5.49
C LEU A 86 -23.81 8.76 -5.31
N THR A 87 -22.64 8.87 -4.69
CA THR A 87 -21.74 7.74 -4.44
C THR A 87 -20.94 7.98 -3.16
N ASN A 88 -20.03 7.09 -2.82
CA ASN A 88 -19.17 7.20 -1.66
C ASN A 88 -17.75 6.74 -2.01
N THR A 89 -16.77 6.98 -1.15
CA THR A 89 -15.37 6.69 -1.50
C THR A 89 -15.08 5.20 -1.63
N GLY A 90 -15.80 4.34 -0.89
CA GLY A 90 -15.70 2.89 -1.03
C GLY A 90 -16.17 2.41 -2.41
N HIS A 91 -17.32 2.89 -2.86
CA HIS A 91 -17.83 2.59 -4.19
C HIS A 91 -16.90 3.16 -5.29
N ILE A 92 -16.37 4.38 -5.13
CA ILE A 92 -15.39 4.93 -6.09
C ILE A 92 -14.17 4.00 -6.23
N ILE A 93 -13.63 3.51 -5.13
CA ILE A 93 -12.50 2.58 -5.16
C ILE A 93 -12.89 1.26 -5.84
N ASN A 94 -13.99 0.64 -5.42
CA ASN A 94 -14.44 -0.61 -6.01
C ASN A 94 -14.66 -0.48 -7.53
N TYR A 95 -15.37 0.57 -7.95
CA TYR A 95 -15.59 0.88 -9.36
C TYR A 95 -14.29 0.95 -10.15
N LEU A 96 -13.26 1.64 -9.61
CA LEU A 96 -11.98 1.80 -10.29
C LEU A 96 -11.16 0.51 -10.29
N LEU A 97 -11.15 -0.25 -9.20
CA LEU A 97 -10.42 -1.52 -9.14
C LEU A 97 -11.05 -2.58 -10.06
N ASP A 98 -12.38 -2.57 -10.21
CA ASP A 98 -13.09 -3.52 -11.07
C ASP A 98 -12.73 -3.40 -12.56
N GLN A 99 -12.15 -2.27 -12.99
CA GLN A 99 -11.71 -2.10 -14.38
C GLN A 99 -10.35 -2.76 -14.68
N ASN A 100 -9.60 -3.20 -13.65
CA ASN A 100 -8.30 -3.85 -13.83
C ASN A 100 -8.04 -4.88 -12.71
N HIS A 101 -8.19 -6.16 -13.06
CA HIS A 101 -7.99 -7.29 -12.15
C HIS A 101 -6.62 -7.28 -11.47
N VAL A 102 -5.53 -7.03 -12.21
CA VAL A 102 -4.18 -6.98 -11.63
C VAL A 102 -4.05 -5.84 -10.62
N PHE A 103 -4.65 -4.68 -10.91
CA PHE A 103 -4.65 -3.56 -9.96
C PHE A 103 -5.46 -3.87 -8.71
N LYS A 104 -6.62 -4.51 -8.87
CA LYS A 104 -7.48 -4.96 -7.77
C LYS A 104 -6.76 -5.92 -6.83
N GLU A 105 -6.10 -6.94 -7.36
CA GLU A 105 -5.36 -7.90 -6.55
C GLU A 105 -4.11 -7.26 -5.91
N THR A 106 -3.44 -6.34 -6.62
CA THR A 106 -2.33 -5.55 -6.07
C THR A 106 -2.78 -4.68 -4.89
N TYR A 107 -3.93 -4.02 -5.00
CA TYR A 107 -4.52 -3.22 -3.93
C TYR A 107 -4.87 -4.07 -2.70
N ARG A 108 -5.61 -5.16 -2.90
CA ARG A 108 -6.02 -6.08 -1.84
C ARG A 108 -4.83 -6.65 -1.07
N MET A 109 -3.80 -7.09 -1.79
CA MET A 109 -2.58 -7.58 -1.16
C MET A 109 -1.91 -6.50 -0.30
N GLY A 110 -1.84 -5.26 -0.78
CA GLY A 110 -1.33 -4.12 0.01
C GLY A 110 -2.14 -3.86 1.27
N GLN A 111 -3.48 -3.86 1.17
CA GLN A 111 -4.38 -3.64 2.32
C GLN A 111 -4.29 -4.78 3.35
N ASN A 112 -4.21 -6.04 2.91
CA ASN A 112 -4.04 -7.19 3.81
C ASN A 112 -2.73 -7.10 4.60
N LEU A 113 -1.62 -6.74 3.93
CA LEU A 113 -0.32 -6.58 4.58
C LEU A 113 -0.32 -5.40 5.55
N HIS A 114 -0.95 -4.28 5.17
CA HIS A 114 -1.14 -3.13 6.06
C HIS A 114 -1.94 -3.52 7.30
N TYR A 115 -3.06 -4.24 7.13
CA TYR A 115 -3.90 -4.69 8.24
C TYR A 115 -3.13 -5.60 9.20
N ALA A 116 -2.35 -6.55 8.67
CA ALA A 116 -1.53 -7.43 9.48
C ALA A 116 -0.48 -6.66 10.31
N LEU A 117 0.18 -5.67 9.71
CA LEU A 117 1.13 -4.78 10.44
C LEU A 117 0.43 -4.02 11.57
N GLU A 118 -0.72 -3.40 11.29
CA GLU A 118 -1.48 -2.65 12.28
C GLU A 118 -1.97 -3.51 13.44
N LYS A 119 -2.27 -4.78 13.19
CA LYS A 119 -2.66 -5.74 14.23
C LYS A 119 -1.47 -6.42 14.90
N SER A 120 -0.25 -6.11 14.49
CA SER A 120 0.96 -6.84 14.89
C SER A 120 0.77 -8.36 14.73
N ASP A 121 0.08 -8.76 13.65
CA ASP A 121 -0.23 -10.16 13.31
C ASP A 121 0.77 -10.68 12.27
N TYR A 122 1.89 -11.21 12.77
CA TYR A 122 2.98 -11.70 11.92
C TYR A 122 2.56 -12.92 11.09
N ASP A 123 1.74 -13.80 11.64
CA ASP A 123 1.27 -15.01 10.94
C ASP A 123 0.40 -14.63 9.74
N GLN A 124 -0.54 -13.70 9.92
CA GLN A 124 -1.36 -13.18 8.83
C GLN A 124 -0.52 -12.44 7.77
N PHE A 125 0.54 -11.74 8.19
CA PHE A 125 1.48 -11.11 7.27
C PHE A 125 2.21 -12.15 6.42
N MET A 126 2.74 -13.21 7.04
CA MET A 126 3.44 -14.29 6.35
C MET A 126 2.51 -15.11 5.44
N MET A 127 1.28 -15.37 5.88
CA MET A 127 0.26 -16.00 5.03
C MET A 127 -0.02 -15.16 3.78
N SER A 128 -0.17 -13.84 3.93
CA SER A 128 -0.37 -12.92 2.81
C SER A 128 0.83 -12.94 1.85
N LEU A 129 2.06 -12.94 2.40
CA LEU A 129 3.27 -13.10 1.59
C LEU A 129 3.26 -14.41 0.82
N HIS A 130 2.88 -15.55 1.40
CA HIS A 130 2.86 -16.83 0.69
C HIS A 130 1.78 -16.87 -0.42
N GLN A 131 0.59 -16.35 -0.15
CA GLN A 131 -0.51 -16.29 -1.13
C GLN A 131 -0.13 -15.47 -2.37
N ALA A 132 0.68 -14.41 -2.20
CA ALA A 132 1.10 -13.54 -3.30
C ALA A 132 1.85 -14.26 -4.44
N ILE A 133 2.40 -15.46 -4.22
CA ILE A 133 3.05 -16.27 -5.26
C ILE A 133 2.06 -16.63 -6.38
N ASN A 134 0.83 -16.96 -5.99
CA ASN A 134 -0.19 -17.50 -6.89
C ASN A 134 -1.11 -16.41 -7.47
N GLN A 135 -0.90 -15.15 -7.09
CA GLN A 135 -1.73 -14.02 -7.52
C GLN A 135 -1.11 -13.25 -8.69
N GLN A 136 -1.96 -12.72 -9.56
CA GLN A 136 -1.56 -11.80 -10.63
C GLN A 136 -1.42 -10.38 -10.07
N LEU A 137 -0.21 -10.06 -9.61
CA LEU A 137 0.13 -8.78 -8.99
C LEU A 137 1.01 -7.93 -9.89
N ALA A 138 0.98 -6.62 -9.67
CA ALA A 138 1.89 -5.67 -10.29
C ALA A 138 3.36 -6.11 -10.10
N PRO A 139 4.21 -6.05 -11.13
CA PRO A 139 5.62 -6.47 -11.03
C PRO A 139 6.40 -5.76 -9.92
N GLY A 140 6.07 -4.48 -9.68
CA GLY A 140 6.64 -3.68 -8.60
C GLY A 140 6.34 -4.25 -7.22
N LEU A 141 5.06 -4.56 -6.95
CA LEU A 141 4.66 -5.18 -5.69
C LEU A 141 5.31 -6.55 -5.52
N ARG A 142 5.33 -7.40 -6.54
CA ARG A 142 6.01 -8.70 -6.48
C ARG A 142 7.49 -8.59 -6.06
N ARG A 143 8.19 -7.55 -6.53
CA ARG A 143 9.58 -7.28 -6.13
C ARG A 143 9.68 -6.94 -4.65
N VAL A 144 8.81 -6.05 -4.16
CA VAL A 144 8.74 -5.68 -2.74
C VAL A 144 8.47 -6.91 -1.86
N LEU A 145 7.51 -7.75 -2.23
CA LEU A 145 7.17 -8.96 -1.47
C LEU A 145 8.31 -9.98 -1.46
N ARG A 146 9.07 -10.11 -2.56
CA ARG A 146 10.28 -10.95 -2.59
C ARG A 146 11.36 -10.41 -1.66
N THR A 147 11.55 -9.10 -1.59
CA THR A 147 12.45 -8.46 -0.63
C THR A 147 12.02 -8.79 0.79
N PHE A 148 10.74 -8.66 1.12
CA PHE A 148 10.25 -8.97 2.46
C PHE A 148 10.45 -10.42 2.87
N ARG A 149 10.20 -11.39 1.99
CA ARG A 149 10.54 -12.79 2.29
C ARG A 149 12.04 -13.00 2.52
N LYS A 150 12.90 -12.32 1.76
CA LYS A 150 14.37 -12.42 1.93
C LYS A 150 14.81 -11.88 3.30
N PHE A 151 14.16 -10.84 3.80
CA PHE A 151 14.49 -10.18 5.06
C PHE A 151 13.49 -10.51 6.18
N GLN A 152 12.84 -11.68 6.10
CA GLN A 152 11.85 -12.13 7.07
C GLN A 152 12.31 -12.01 8.53
N PRO A 153 13.55 -12.41 8.93
CA PRO A 153 13.99 -12.28 10.32
C PRO A 153 14.07 -10.84 10.84
N TYR A 154 14.24 -9.86 9.96
CA TYR A 154 14.23 -8.45 10.35
C TYR A 154 12.80 -7.92 10.46
N ILE A 155 11.90 -8.44 9.61
CA ILE A 155 10.49 -8.07 9.63
C ILE A 155 9.79 -8.65 10.86
N SER A 156 10.12 -9.87 11.29
CA SER A 156 9.51 -10.46 12.51
C SER A 156 9.71 -9.58 13.74
N ASN A 157 10.91 -8.99 13.89
CA ASN A 157 11.21 -8.08 15.00
C ASN A 157 10.29 -6.84 15.03
N THR A 158 9.79 -6.42 13.86
CA THR A 158 8.84 -5.31 13.72
C THR A 158 7.46 -5.65 14.33
N PHE A 159 7.12 -6.94 14.46
CA PHE A 159 5.90 -7.43 15.08
C PHE A 159 6.07 -7.74 16.57
N ASP A 160 7.28 -8.14 16.99
CA ASP A 160 7.57 -8.53 18.38
C ASP A 160 7.74 -7.32 19.33
N HIS A 161 7.98 -6.13 18.79
CA HIS A 161 8.24 -4.92 19.58
C HIS A 161 7.34 -3.74 19.17
N PRO A 162 6.00 -3.82 19.22
CA PRO A 162 5.09 -2.77 18.70
C PRO A 162 5.27 -1.38 19.35
N THR A 163 5.97 -1.29 20.48
CA THR A 163 6.32 -0.03 21.16
C THR A 163 7.72 -0.09 21.77
N ILE A 164 8.67 0.65 21.20
CA ILE A 164 9.57 1.47 22.03
C ILE A 164 9.04 2.89 21.86
N THR A 165 8.10 3.26 22.73
CA THR A 165 7.77 4.67 22.89
C THR A 165 9.02 5.34 23.43
N ASN A 166 9.67 6.17 22.62
CA ASN A 166 10.52 7.22 23.19
C ASN A 166 9.57 8.09 24.03
N GLY A 167 9.52 7.81 25.34
CA GLY A 167 8.99 8.76 26.30
C GLY A 167 9.70 10.10 26.10
N PRO A 168 9.08 11.23 26.49
CA PRO A 168 9.64 12.54 26.23
C PRO A 168 11.09 12.57 26.73
N ILE A 169 12.02 12.84 25.81
CA ILE A 169 13.39 13.14 26.18
C ILE A 169 13.32 14.51 26.84
N GLU A 170 13.16 14.52 28.16
CA GLU A 170 13.51 15.69 28.96
C GLU A 170 15.00 15.96 28.72
N GLY A 171 15.29 17.11 28.11
CA GLY A 171 16.63 17.61 27.79
C GLY A 171 16.56 18.95 27.07
#